data_AF-A0A7K4IUZ9-F1
#
_entry.id   AF-A0A7K4IUZ9-F1
#
_cell.length_a   1.000
_cell.length_b   1.000
_cell.length_c   1.000
_cell.angle_alpha   90.00
_cell.angle_beta   90.00
_cell.angle_gamma   90.00
#
_symmetry.space_group_name_H-M   'P 1'
#
loop_
_entity.id
_entity.type
_entity.pdbx_description
1 polymer ?
#
loop_
_entity_poly.entity_id
_entity_poly.type
_entity_poly.pdbx_seq_one_letter_code
_entity_poly.pdbx_strand_id
1 'polypeptide(L)'
;RCQIMDKHLTILAKKHIETKFLKLNAEKSPFLCERLRIKVIPTLALVKDGKTKDYIVGFTDLGNTDDFTTETLEWRLGCADIINYSGNLMDPPFQSQKKYGTSFTKLDKKTIRGKKYDSDSDDD
;
A
#
# COMPACT_ATOMS: atom_id res chain seq x y z
N ARG A 1 -15.44 -4.13 3.55
CA ARG A 1 -14.27 -3.47 2.95
C ARG A 1 -14.60 -2.56 1.76
N CYS A 2 -15.31 -3.01 0.72
CA CYS A 2 -15.70 -2.12 -0.40
C CYS A 2 -16.45 -0.84 0.03
N GLN A 3 -17.33 -0.94 1.03
CA GLN A 3 -18.04 0.22 1.60
C GLN A 3 -17.12 1.26 2.27
N ILE A 4 -15.96 0.84 2.80
CA ILE A 4 -14.99 1.76 3.43
C ILE A 4 -14.36 2.60 2.33
N MET A 5 -13.83 1.95 1.29
CA MET A 5 -13.27 2.62 0.12
C MET A 5 -14.29 3.59 -0.50
N ASP A 6 -15.55 3.16 -0.64
CA ASP A 6 -16.64 3.97 -1.18
C ASP A 6 -16.90 5.27 -0.39
N LYS A 7 -16.84 5.22 0.95
CA LYS A 7 -16.99 6.40 1.80
C LYS A 7 -15.89 7.43 1.51
N HIS A 8 -14.63 7.01 1.46
CA HIS A 8 -13.50 7.91 1.17
C HIS A 8 -13.59 8.48 -0.25
N LEU A 9 -13.90 7.65 -1.25
CA LEU A 9 -14.05 8.11 -2.64
C LEU A 9 -15.22 9.09 -2.79
N THR A 10 -16.32 8.89 -2.06
CA THR A 10 -17.46 9.82 -2.07
C THR A 10 -17.09 11.20 -1.54
N ILE A 11 -16.21 11.26 -0.52
CA ILE A 11 -15.68 12.53 0.00
C ILE A 11 -14.75 13.17 -1.04
N LEU A 12 -13.84 12.39 -1.63
CA LEU A 12 -12.88 12.89 -2.62
C LEU A 12 -13.55 13.35 -3.92
N ALA A 13 -14.59 12.66 -4.37
CA ALA A 13 -15.34 13.03 -5.58
C ALA A 13 -15.97 14.42 -5.49
N LYS A 14 -16.31 14.88 -4.28
CA LYS A 14 -16.83 16.25 -4.06
C LYS A 14 -15.73 17.31 -4.13
N LYS A 15 -14.48 16.93 -3.83
CA LYS A 15 -13.32 17.84 -3.85
C LYS A 15 -12.68 17.91 -5.24
N HIS A 16 -12.57 16.76 -5.92
CA HIS A 16 -11.86 16.60 -7.19
C HIS A 16 -12.82 16.43 -8.36
N ILE A 17 -13.39 17.56 -8.82
CA ILE A 17 -14.33 17.58 -9.95
C ILE A 17 -13.67 17.29 -11.30
N GLU A 18 -12.34 17.45 -11.37
CA GLU A 18 -11.52 17.15 -12.54
C GLU A 18 -11.43 15.65 -12.84
N THR A 19 -11.68 14.80 -11.83
CA THR A 19 -11.53 13.35 -11.92
C THR A 19 -12.88 12.66 -11.81
N LYS A 20 -13.16 11.76 -12.75
CA LYS A 20 -14.40 10.97 -12.73
C LYS A 20 -14.25 9.75 -11.82
N PHE A 21 -15.05 9.71 -10.76
CA PHE A 21 -15.17 8.55 -9.88
C PHE A 21 -16.33 7.67 -10.35
N LEU A 22 -16.05 6.41 -10.65
CA LEU A 22 -17.02 5.44 -11.17
C LEU A 22 -17.10 4.23 -10.25
N LYS A 23 -18.30 3.68 -10.07
CA LYS A 23 -18.54 2.45 -9.31
C LYS A 23 -19.00 1.36 -10.26
N LEU A 24 -18.38 0.19 -10.12
CA LEU A 24 -18.72 -1.01 -10.87
C LEU A 24 -19.06 -2.12 -9.88
N ASN A 25 -20.14 -2.85 -10.13
CA ASN A 25 -20.42 -4.09 -9.43
C ASN A 25 -19.66 -5.23 -10.14
N ALA A 26 -18.67 -5.80 -9.46
CA ALA A 26 -17.82 -6.86 -10.01
C ALA A 26 -18.61 -8.11 -10.44
N GLU A 27 -19.61 -8.52 -9.65
CA GLU A 27 -20.42 -9.73 -9.91
C GLU A 27 -21.32 -9.55 -11.14
N LYS A 28 -21.79 -8.33 -11.39
CA LYS A 28 -22.62 -8.00 -12.55
C LYS A 28 -21.81 -7.65 -13.80
N SER A 29 -20.49 -7.59 -13.71
CA SER A 29 -19.62 -7.16 -14.82
C SER A 29 -18.37 -8.04 -14.97
N PRO A 30 -18.55 -9.37 -15.11
CA PRO A 30 -17.43 -10.32 -15.17
C PRO A 30 -16.48 -10.03 -16.34
N PHE A 31 -17.00 -9.62 -17.50
CA PHE A 31 -16.19 -9.24 -18.67
C PHE A 31 -15.17 -8.15 -18.34
N LEU A 32 -15.58 -7.11 -17.61
CA LEU A 32 -14.70 -6.00 -17.28
C LEU A 32 -13.69 -6.41 -16.19
N CYS A 33 -14.12 -7.22 -15.23
CA CYS A 33 -13.23 -7.78 -14.22
C CYS A 33 -12.13 -8.65 -14.84
N GLU A 34 -12.45 -9.48 -15.83
CA GLU A 34 -11.47 -10.29 -16.55
C GLU A 34 -10.50 -9.43 -17.36
N ARG A 35 -11.02 -8.47 -18.13
CA ARG A 35 -10.18 -7.58 -18.95
C ARG A 35 -9.24 -6.70 -18.14
N LEU A 36 -9.71 -6.19 -17.00
CA LEU A 36 -8.89 -5.41 -16.05
C LEU A 36 -8.10 -6.30 -15.08
N ARG A 37 -8.23 -7.63 -15.17
CA ARG A 37 -7.57 -8.63 -14.32
C ARG A 37 -7.81 -8.41 -12.82
N ILE A 38 -9.02 -8.00 -12.46
CA ILE A 38 -9.44 -7.78 -11.07
C ILE A 38 -9.61 -9.14 -10.38
N LYS A 39 -8.72 -9.44 -9.43
CA LYS A 39 -8.75 -10.68 -8.62
C LYS A 39 -9.19 -10.48 -7.18
N VAL A 40 -9.08 -9.25 -6.67
CA VAL A 40 -9.33 -8.88 -5.28
C VAL A 40 -10.28 -7.70 -5.25
N ILE A 41 -11.20 -7.66 -4.30
CA ILE A 41 -12.08 -6.51 -4.07
C ILE A 41 -11.84 -5.92 -2.67
N PRO A 42 -11.91 -4.58 -2.50
CA PRO A 42 -12.04 -3.58 -3.56
C PRO A 42 -10.75 -3.46 -4.40
N THR A 43 -10.88 -3.10 -5.68
CA THR A 43 -9.76 -2.69 -6.55
C THR A 43 -10.12 -1.37 -7.21
N LEU A 44 -9.19 -0.42 -7.21
CA LEU A 44 -9.32 0.83 -7.95
C LEU A 44 -8.42 0.79 -9.17
N ALA A 45 -9.01 0.89 -10.35
CA ALA A 45 -8.28 1.06 -11.60
C ALA A 45 -8.09 2.56 -11.87
N LEU A 46 -6.85 3.00 -11.96
CA LEU A 46 -6.49 4.40 -12.20
C LEU A 46 -6.25 4.60 -13.69
N VAL A 47 -7.12 5.35 -14.35
CA VAL A 47 -7.12 5.53 -15.81
C VAL A 47 -6.94 7.00 -16.15
N LYS A 48 -5.95 7.30 -17.01
CA LYS A 48 -5.69 8.64 -17.55
C LYS A 48 -5.39 8.52 -19.04
N ASP A 49 -5.94 9.43 -19.85
CA ASP A 49 -5.74 9.45 -21.30
C ASP A 49 -6.05 8.11 -22.01
N GLY A 50 -7.11 7.43 -21.54
CA GLY A 50 -7.55 6.14 -22.08
C GLY A 50 -6.64 4.95 -21.75
N LYS A 51 -5.61 5.14 -20.92
CA LYS A 51 -4.68 4.09 -20.50
C LYS A 51 -4.77 3.87 -18.99
N THR A 52 -4.73 2.62 -18.57
CA THR A 52 -4.61 2.30 -17.15
C THR A 52 -3.19 2.58 -16.69
N LYS A 53 -3.04 3.55 -15.79
CA LYS A 53 -1.77 3.97 -15.20
C LYS A 53 -1.35 3.04 -14.07
N ASP A 54 -2.27 2.74 -13.16
CA ASP A 54 -1.97 1.99 -11.93
C ASP A 54 -3.24 1.30 -11.38
N TYR A 55 -3.06 0.42 -10.40
CA TYR A 55 -4.12 -0.22 -9.64
C TYR A 55 -3.83 -0.16 -8.15
N ILE A 56 -4.82 0.28 -7.37
CA ILE A 56 -4.80 0.11 -5.91
C ILE A 56 -5.58 -1.16 -5.60
N VAL A 57 -4.86 -2.20 -5.17
CA VAL A 57 -5.45 -3.51 -4.87
C VAL A 57 -5.73 -3.63 -3.38
N GLY A 58 -7.01 -3.71 -3.02
CA GLY A 58 -7.44 -3.76 -1.64
C GLY A 58 -7.02 -2.52 -0.86
N PHE A 59 -6.19 -2.75 0.16
CA PHE A 59 -5.76 -1.75 1.13
C PHE A 59 -4.24 -1.77 1.30
N THR A 60 -3.51 -2.56 0.50
CA THR A 60 -2.07 -2.77 0.66
C THR A 60 -1.28 -1.47 0.55
N ASP A 61 -1.62 -0.63 -0.43
CA ASP A 61 -1.00 0.69 -0.61
C ASP A 61 -1.46 1.73 0.42
N LEU A 62 -2.43 1.38 1.26
CA LEU A 62 -3.05 2.25 2.26
C LEU A 62 -2.69 1.82 3.69
N GLY A 63 -1.55 1.13 3.85
CA GLY A 63 -1.09 0.64 5.16
C GLY A 63 -1.75 -0.66 5.61
N ASN A 64 -2.52 -1.32 4.73
CA ASN A 64 -3.22 -2.59 4.99
C ASN A 64 -4.14 -2.55 6.23
N THR A 65 -4.68 -1.37 6.54
CA THR A 65 -5.62 -1.13 7.63
C THR A 65 -6.96 -0.69 7.08
N ASP A 66 -8.04 -1.03 7.78
CA ASP A 66 -9.40 -0.58 7.44
C ASP A 66 -9.66 0.88 7.89
N ASP A 67 -8.82 1.42 8.78
CA ASP A 67 -8.97 2.75 9.42
C ASP A 67 -8.06 3.83 8.79
N PHE A 68 -7.79 3.74 7.49
CA PHE A 68 -6.97 4.72 6.80
C PHE A 68 -7.69 6.07 6.64
N THR A 69 -6.94 7.18 6.56
CA THR A 69 -7.53 8.52 6.42
C THR A 69 -7.85 8.86 4.96
N THR A 70 -8.83 9.72 4.73
CA THR A 70 -9.14 10.19 3.36
C THR A 70 -7.93 10.85 2.70
N GLU A 71 -7.12 11.58 3.46
CA GLU A 71 -5.88 12.23 3.01
C GLU A 71 -4.85 11.24 2.48
N THR A 72 -4.78 10.07 3.10
CA THR A 72 -3.93 8.97 2.67
C THR A 72 -4.30 8.49 1.26
N LEU A 73 -5.60 8.33 0.99
CA LEU A 73 -6.09 7.91 -0.31
C LEU A 73 -5.92 9.04 -1.33
N GLU A 74 -6.19 10.29 -0.92
CA GLU A 74 -5.97 11.50 -1.71
C GLU A 74 -4.50 11.59 -2.18
N TRP A 75 -3.56 11.47 -1.24
CA TRP A 75 -2.13 11.46 -1.54
C TRP A 75 -1.78 10.34 -2.52
N ARG A 76 -2.27 9.11 -2.32
CA ARG A 76 -1.98 7.97 -3.22
C ARG A 76 -2.50 8.21 -4.65
N LEU A 77 -3.69 8.80 -4.79
CA LEU A 77 -4.24 9.19 -6.09
C LEU A 77 -3.44 10.34 -6.73
N GLY A 78 -2.93 11.26 -5.91
CA GLY A 78 -2.00 12.31 -6.31
C GLY A 78 -0.68 11.76 -6.83
N CYS A 79 -0.11 10.73 -6.19
CA CYS A 79 1.10 10.05 -6.68
C CYS A 79 0.93 9.50 -8.10
N ALA A 80 -0.28 9.01 -8.41
CA ALA A 80 -0.62 8.46 -9.72
C ALA A 80 -1.02 9.54 -10.74
N ASP A 81 -1.01 10.81 -10.34
CA ASP A 81 -1.36 11.96 -11.20
C ASP A 81 -2.80 11.83 -11.78
N ILE A 82 -3.71 11.24 -10.99
CA ILE A 82 -5.12 11.04 -11.37
C ILE A 82 -6.02 12.16 -10.86
N ILE A 83 -5.60 12.85 -9.80
CA ILE A 83 -6.26 14.00 -9.22
C ILE A 83 -5.27 15.17 -9.15
N ASN A 84 -5.77 16.39 -9.07
CA ASN A 84 -4.95 17.56 -8.79
C ASN A 84 -4.67 17.63 -7.28
N TYR A 85 -3.53 17.07 -6.87
CA TYR A 85 -3.12 17.10 -5.47
C TYR A 85 -2.29 18.34 -5.16
N SER A 86 -2.71 19.11 -4.15
CA SER A 86 -2.04 20.36 -3.74
C SER A 86 -1.01 20.17 -2.62
N GLY A 87 -0.87 18.96 -2.07
CA GLY A 87 0.05 18.67 -0.97
C GLY A 87 1.44 18.21 -1.45
N ASN A 88 2.34 17.98 -0.48
CA ASN A 88 3.68 17.46 -0.76
C ASN A 88 3.62 15.97 -1.06
N LEU A 89 3.96 15.60 -2.29
CA LEU A 89 3.98 14.20 -2.73
C LEU A 89 5.13 13.38 -2.08
N MET A 90 6.19 14.06 -1.61
CA MET A 90 7.37 13.41 -1.03
C MET A 90 7.16 12.93 0.41
N ASP A 91 6.17 13.47 1.12
CA ASP A 91 5.89 13.15 2.51
C ASP A 91 4.57 12.36 2.60
N PRO A 92 4.61 11.02 2.56
CA PRO A 92 3.41 10.22 2.72
C PRO A 92 2.79 10.45 4.10
N PRO A 93 1.46 10.65 4.19
CA PRO A 93 0.77 10.87 5.48
C PRO A 93 0.85 9.66 6.43
N PHE A 94 1.36 8.51 5.97
CA PHE A 94 1.51 7.28 6.74
C PHE A 94 2.81 7.16 7.55
N GLN A 95 3.84 7.97 7.28
CA GLN A 95 5.16 7.80 7.90
C GLN A 95 5.16 8.04 9.42
N SER A 96 4.12 8.70 9.95
CA SER A 96 3.94 8.95 11.39
C SER A 96 3.30 7.78 12.17
N GLN A 97 2.80 6.72 11.52
CA GLN A 97 2.14 5.60 12.22
C GLN A 97 3.04 4.38 12.50
N LYS A 98 4.35 4.42 12.19
CA LYS A 98 5.28 3.43 12.77
C LYS A 98 5.57 3.82 14.21
N LYS A 99 4.85 3.23 15.17
CA LYS A 99 5.36 2.35 16.25
C LYS A 99 4.20 1.98 17.20
N TYR A 100 3.52 0.87 16.91
CA TYR A 100 2.92 0.06 17.98
C TYR A 100 3.25 -1.42 17.73
N GLY A 101 4.21 -1.93 18.50
CA GLY A 101 4.31 -3.33 18.89
C GLY A 101 4.60 -4.39 17.83
N THR A 102 5.87 -4.55 17.44
CA THR A 102 6.43 -5.91 17.31
C THR A 102 7.68 -5.96 18.16
N SER A 103 7.53 -6.48 19.38
CA SER A 103 8.66 -6.96 20.18
C SER A 103 9.35 -8.05 19.37
N PHE A 104 10.42 -7.68 18.66
CA PHE A 104 11.34 -8.66 18.13
C PHE A 104 12.02 -9.28 19.34
N THR A 105 11.57 -10.46 19.77
CA THR A 105 12.33 -11.28 20.70
C THR A 105 13.67 -11.54 20.03
N LYS A 106 14.69 -10.86 20.55
CA LYS A 106 16.08 -11.02 20.13
C LYS A 106 16.49 -12.45 20.52
N LEU A 107 16.26 -13.40 19.64
CA LEU A 107 16.76 -14.76 19.81
C LEU A 107 18.26 -14.72 19.51
N ASP A 108 19.07 -14.66 20.58
CA ASP A 108 20.52 -14.78 20.49
C ASP A 108 20.88 -16.09 19.77
N LYS A 109 21.37 -15.95 18.54
CA LYS A 109 21.84 -17.06 17.72
C LYS A 109 23.20 -17.49 18.27
N LYS A 110 23.21 -18.55 19.09
CA LYS A 110 24.42 -19.26 19.51
C LYS A 110 25.16 -19.79 18.28
N THR A 111 26.35 -19.26 18.00
CA THR A 111 27.25 -19.80 16.98
C THR A 111 27.92 -21.06 17.52
N ILE A 112 27.50 -22.22 16.99
CA ILE A 112 28.22 -23.48 17.15
C ILE A 112 29.38 -23.47 16.16
N ARG A 113 30.62 -23.33 16.64
CA ARG A 113 31.80 -23.83 15.92
C ARG A 113 32.87 -24.24 16.92
N GLY A 114 32.82 -25.52 17.32
CA GLY A 114 33.96 -26.16 17.96
C GLY A 114 35.09 -26.34 16.96
N LYS A 115 36.32 -26.13 17.40
CA LYS A 115 37.40 -27.13 17.34
C LYS A 115 38.61 -26.63 18.14
N LYS A 116 38.98 -27.47 19.11
CA LYS A 116 40.22 -27.48 19.88
C LYS A 116 41.35 -28.01 19.00
N TYR A 117 42.47 -27.30 18.93
CA TYR A 117 43.79 -27.88 18.65
C TYR A 117 44.84 -27.07 19.42
N ASP A 118 45.52 -27.78 20.31
CA ASP A 118 46.79 -27.43 20.96
C ASP A 118 47.92 -27.38 19.91
N SER A 119 48.98 -26.59 20.13
CA SER A 119 50.41 -26.95 19.99
C SER A 119 51.34 -25.75 19.77
N ASP A 120 52.15 -25.45 20.80
CA ASP A 120 53.57 -25.06 20.89
C ASP A 120 54.32 -24.39 19.72
N SER A 121 54.96 -23.23 19.96
CA SER A 121 56.43 -23.04 19.83
C SER A 121 56.91 -21.64 20.23
N ASP A 122 58.14 -21.63 20.74
CA ASP A 122 58.97 -20.61 21.39
C ASP A 122 59.28 -19.32 20.60
N ASP A 123 59.68 -18.25 21.31
CA ASP A 123 60.87 -17.44 20.93
C ASP A 123 61.34 -16.49 22.07
N ASP A 124 62.66 -16.57 22.31
CA ASP A 124 63.65 -15.82 23.13
C ASP A 124 63.24 -14.74 24.16
#